data_AF-A0A7C3L826-F1
#
_entry.id   AF-A0A7C3L826-F1
#
_cell.length_a   1.000
_cell.length_b   1.000
_cell.length_c   1.000
_cell.angle_alpha   90.00
_cell.angle_beta   90.00
_cell.angle_gamma   90.00
#
_symmetry.space_group_name_H-M   'P 1'
#
loop_
_entity.id
_entity.type
_entity.pdbx_description
1 polymer ?
#
loop_
_entity_poly.entity_id
_entity_poly.type
_entity_poly.pdbx_seq_one_letter_code
_entity_poly.pdbx_strand_id
1 'polypeptide(L)'
;MQRHDLRFILGAKQDDHQYLFQLVDEAVEAGRTTEFQVEDSQKPGLHHCFRFLNNVPLNKASEGELTVNFLEYWEADDEGNVRQRFSWVTDLEVSRENAYDIMR
;
A
#
# COMPACT_ATOMS: atom_id res chain seq x y z
N MET A 1 -2.20 -13.15 -25.29
CA MET A 1 -1.40 -12.19 -24.50
C MET A 1 -0.50 -12.99 -23.59
N GLN A 2 0.82 -12.83 -23.69
CA GLN A 2 1.77 -13.50 -22.81
C GLN A 2 1.66 -12.86 -21.42
N ARG A 3 1.19 -13.62 -20.42
CA ARG A 3 1.38 -13.28 -19.01
C ARG A 3 2.87 -13.43 -18.76
N HIS A 4 3.61 -12.33 -18.71
CA HIS A 4 4.97 -12.37 -18.21
C HIS A 4 4.89 -12.66 -16.71
N ASP A 5 5.52 -13.74 -16.27
CA ASP A 5 5.65 -14.14 -14.85
C ASP A 5 6.68 -13.24 -14.17
N LEU A 6 6.41 -11.93 -14.20
CA LEU A 6 7.25 -10.90 -13.62
C LEU A 6 6.67 -10.54 -12.26
N ARG A 7 7.31 -11.07 -11.22
CA ARG A 7 7.06 -10.63 -9.85
C ARG A 7 7.80 -9.33 -9.58
N PHE A 8 7.11 -8.30 -9.15
CA PHE A 8 7.66 -6.98 -8.89
C PHE A 8 7.16 -6.36 -7.59
N ILE A 9 8.01 -5.56 -6.97
CA ILE A 9 7.66 -4.63 -5.90
C ILE A 9 8.33 -3.31 -6.30
N LEU A 10 7.53 -2.29 -6.58
CA LEU A 10 8.01 -0.99 -7.06
C LEU A 10 7.56 0.09 -6.09
N GLY A 11 8.49 0.94 -5.66
CA GLY A 11 8.15 2.12 -4.87
C GLY A 11 7.23 3.05 -5.65
N ALA A 12 6.12 3.44 -5.04
CA ALA A 12 5.15 4.37 -5.60
C ALA A 12 5.21 5.68 -4.83
N LYS A 13 5.17 6.80 -5.55
CA LYS A 13 5.04 8.14 -4.96
C LYS A 13 3.77 8.80 -5.49
N GLN A 14 3.15 9.61 -4.64
CA GLN A 14 1.92 10.32 -4.98
C GLN A 14 2.09 11.23 -6.21
N ASP A 15 3.23 11.93 -6.29
CA ASP A 15 3.52 12.83 -7.40
C ASP A 15 3.58 12.11 -8.76
N ASP A 16 4.04 10.85 -8.77
CA ASP A 16 4.16 10.02 -9.97
C ASP A 16 2.85 9.29 -10.33
N HIS A 17 1.95 9.12 -9.36
CA HIS A 17 0.76 8.27 -9.48
C HIS A 17 -0.53 8.91 -8.91
N GLN A 18 -0.77 10.18 -9.19
CA GLN A 18 -1.90 10.95 -8.62
C GLN A 18 -3.26 10.24 -8.73
N TYR A 19 -3.56 9.61 -9.88
CA TYR A 19 -4.81 8.88 -10.08
C TYR A 19 -4.95 7.65 -9.17
N LEU A 20 -3.87 6.87 -9.01
CA LEU A 20 -3.86 5.72 -8.11
C LEU A 20 -4.13 6.15 -6.66
N PHE A 21 -3.47 7.22 -6.21
CA PHE A 21 -3.65 7.74 -4.85
C PHE A 21 -5.06 8.28 -4.63
N GLN A 22 -5.66 8.94 -5.63
CA GLN A 22 -7.08 9.34 -5.55
C GLN A 22 -8.00 8.13 -5.37
N LEU A 23 -7.78 7.04 -6.11
CA LEU A 23 -8.58 5.82 -5.96
C LEU A 23 -8.41 5.18 -4.58
N VAL A 24 -7.19 5.25 -4.02
CA VAL A 24 -6.92 4.78 -2.65
C VAL A 24 -7.66 5.66 -1.65
N ASP A 25 -7.61 6.98 -1.78
CA ASP A 25 -8.32 7.92 -0.89
C ASP A 25 -9.84 7.68 -0.92
N GLU A 26 -10.43 7.54 -2.11
CA GLU A 26 -11.85 7.18 -2.28
C GLU A 26 -12.18 5.82 -1.67
N ALA A 27 -11.26 4.86 -1.72
CA ALA A 27 -11.43 3.56 -1.09
C ALA A 27 -11.34 3.63 0.44
N VAL A 28 -10.49 4.50 0.98
CA VAL A 28 -10.40 4.78 2.42
C VAL A 28 -11.72 5.39 2.91
N GLU A 29 -12.22 6.42 2.23
CA GLU A 29 -13.51 7.05 2.58
C GLU A 29 -14.68 6.07 2.52
N ALA A 30 -14.62 5.13 1.57
CA ALA A 30 -15.61 4.07 1.43
C ALA A 30 -15.41 2.86 2.36
N GLY A 31 -14.37 2.84 3.20
CA GLY A 31 -14.06 1.70 4.09
C GLY A 31 -13.69 0.41 3.37
N ARG A 32 -13.14 0.51 2.14
CA ARG A 32 -12.77 -0.63 1.28
C ARG A 32 -11.29 -1.01 1.39
N THR A 33 -10.49 -0.22 2.10
CA THR A 33 -9.09 -0.56 2.40
C THR A 33 -9.00 -1.51 3.59
N THR A 34 -7.93 -2.29 3.65
CA THR A 34 -7.56 -2.99 4.88
C THR A 34 -6.48 -2.20 5.58
N GLU A 35 -6.72 -1.88 6.85
CA GLU A 35 -5.78 -1.17 7.71
C GLU A 35 -5.50 -1.97 8.98
N PHE A 36 -4.24 -1.95 9.42
CA PHE A 36 -3.83 -2.54 10.69
C PHE A 36 -2.54 -1.90 11.20
N GLN A 37 -2.31 -2.03 12.50
CA GLN A 37 -1.11 -1.55 13.17
C GLN A 37 -0.45 -2.67 13.99
N VAL A 38 0.87 -2.59 14.13
CA VAL A 38 1.69 -3.51 14.93
C VAL A 38 2.66 -2.66 15.76
N GLU A 39 2.69 -2.84 17.07
CA GLU A 39 3.67 -2.16 17.93
C GLU A 39 5.09 -2.68 17.66
N ASP A 40 6.08 -1.78 17.62
CA ASP A 40 7.48 -2.13 17.45
C ASP A 40 7.99 -2.87 18.71
N SER A 41 8.40 -4.13 18.51
CA SER A 41 8.92 -5.00 19.58
C SER A 41 10.17 -4.47 20.30
N GLN A 42 10.93 -3.57 19.68
CA GLN A 42 12.17 -2.98 20.21
C GLN A 42 11.98 -1.53 20.67
N LYS A 43 10.95 -0.84 20.19
CA LYS A 43 10.66 0.57 20.49
C LYS A 43 9.21 0.74 20.98
N PRO A 44 8.96 0.56 22.28
CA PRO A 44 7.64 0.78 22.85
C PRO A 44 7.10 2.18 22.49
N GLY A 45 5.81 2.24 22.15
CA GLY A 45 5.14 3.48 21.72
C GLY A 45 5.40 3.89 20.26
N LEU A 46 6.12 3.07 19.48
CA LEU A 46 6.18 3.18 18.02
C LEU A 46 5.26 2.12 17.40
N HIS A 47 4.41 2.56 16.47
CA HIS A 47 3.47 1.70 15.75
C HIS A 47 3.83 1.66 14.27
N HIS A 48 3.96 0.45 13.74
CA HIS A 48 4.03 0.15 12.31
C HIS A 48 2.61 0.06 11.77
N CYS A 49 2.20 1.02 10.96
CA CYS A 49 0.88 1.09 10.38
C CYS A 49 0.93 0.69 8.90
N PHE A 50 -0.08 -0.07 8.48
CA PHE A 50 -0.20 -0.58 7.13
C PHE A 50 -1.60 -0.29 6.59
N ARG A 51 -1.66 0.08 5.31
CA ARG A 51 -2.88 0.19 4.52
C ARG A 51 -2.67 -0.49 3.19
N PHE A 52 -3.61 -1.32 2.76
CA PHE A 52 -3.53 -1.90 1.41
C PHE A 52 -4.88 -1.99 0.72
N LEU A 53 -4.80 -2.04 -0.61
CA LEU A 53 -5.93 -2.22 -1.52
C LEU A 53 -5.47 -3.07 -2.72
N ASN A 54 -6.14 -4.19 -2.93
CA ASN A 54 -5.81 -5.12 -4.02
C ASN A 54 -6.64 -4.80 -5.28
N ASN A 55 -6.10 -5.17 -6.45
CA ASN A 55 -6.75 -5.06 -7.76
C ASN A 55 -7.17 -3.64 -8.15
N VAL A 56 -6.29 -2.66 -7.93
CA VAL A 56 -6.52 -1.23 -8.25
C VAL A 56 -5.98 -0.90 -9.64
N PRO A 57 -6.72 -0.18 -10.49
CA PRO A 57 -6.18 0.35 -11.73
C PRO A 57 -4.93 1.21 -11.50
N LEU A 58 -3.83 0.89 -12.19
CA LEU A 58 -2.58 1.65 -12.03
C LEU A 58 -2.71 3.09 -12.56
N ASN A 59 -3.41 3.26 -13.68
CA ASN A 59 -3.69 4.57 -14.26
C ASN A 59 -5.04 4.56 -14.99
N LYS A 60 -5.53 5.76 -15.32
CA LYS A 60 -6.81 5.96 -16.00
C LYS A 60 -6.87 5.31 -17.39
N ALA A 61 -5.75 5.23 -18.09
CA ALA A 61 -5.69 4.63 -19.43
C ALA A 61 -5.74 3.10 -19.39
N SER A 62 -5.40 2.49 -18.26
CA SER A 62 -5.38 1.04 -18.05
C SER A 62 -6.54 0.53 -17.18
N GLU A 63 -7.59 1.34 -17.02
CA GLU A 63 -8.78 0.99 -16.25
C GLU A 63 -9.42 -0.28 -16.84
N GLY A 64 -9.40 -1.38 -16.06
CA GLY A 64 -9.93 -2.69 -16.49
C GLY A 64 -8.94 -3.61 -17.22
N GLU A 65 -7.75 -3.13 -17.59
CA GLU A 65 -6.73 -3.92 -18.32
C GLU A 65 -5.51 -4.26 -17.46
N LEU A 66 -5.06 -3.31 -16.64
CA LEU A 66 -3.91 -3.49 -15.75
C LEU A 66 -4.28 -3.04 -14.34
N THR A 67 -4.34 -4.02 -13.43
CA THR A 67 -4.52 -3.79 -12.01
C THR A 67 -3.26 -4.17 -11.25
N VAL A 68 -3.03 -3.46 -10.16
CA VAL A 68 -1.91 -3.67 -9.24
C VAL A 68 -2.45 -3.75 -7.81
N ASN A 69 -1.64 -4.27 -6.91
CA ASN A 69 -1.92 -4.23 -5.48
C ASN A 69 -1.10 -3.10 -4.85
N PHE A 70 -1.79 -2.22 -4.13
CA PHE A 70 -1.19 -1.08 -3.45
C PHE A 70 -0.97 -1.41 -1.99
N LEU A 71 0.23 -1.12 -1.49
CA LEU A 71 0.59 -1.18 -0.09
C LEU A 71 1.18 0.17 0.34
N GLU A 72 0.73 0.67 1.47
CA GLU A 72 1.26 1.83 2.15
C GLU A 72 1.65 1.46 3.58
N TYR A 73 2.79 1.98 4.01
CA TYR A 73 3.35 1.82 5.33
C TYR A 73 3.68 3.19 5.92
N TRP A 74 3.42 3.36 7.21
CA TRP A 74 3.96 4.48 7.96
C TRP A 74 4.25 4.13 9.42
N GLU A 75 5.11 4.92 10.02
CA GLU A 75 5.39 4.87 11.47
C GLU A 75 4.63 5.99 12.17
N ALA A 76 3.90 5.64 13.23
CA ALA A 76 3.21 6.58 14.11
C ALA A 76 3.65 6.37 15.57
N ASP A 77 3.76 7.44 16.35
CA ASP A 77 3.91 7.32 17.80
C ASP A 77 2.54 7.25 18.51
N ASP A 78 2.53 7.05 19.83
CA ASP A 78 1.31 6.98 20.65
C ASP A 78 0.42 8.24 20.58
N GLU A 79 1.00 9.38 20.18
CA GLU A 79 0.29 10.63 19.97
C GLU A 79 -0.27 10.75 18.52
N GLY A 80 0.03 9.78 17.66
CA GLY A 80 -0.38 9.74 16.27
C GLY A 80 0.52 10.52 15.32
N ASN A 81 1.70 10.98 15.76
CA ASN A 81 2.62 11.72 14.89
C ASN A 81 3.28 10.76 13.90
N VAL A 82 3.12 11.03 12.60
CA VAL A 82 3.70 10.22 11.53
C VAL A 82 5.14 10.64 11.23
N ARG A 83 6.08 9.69 11.24
CA ARG A 83 7.53 9.99 11.07
C ARG A 83 8.17 9.44 9.80
N GLN A 84 7.60 8.40 9.19
CA GLN A 84 8.06 7.83 7.93
C GLN A 84 6.85 7.30 7.17
N ARG A 85 6.76 7.54 5.86
CA ARG A 85 5.66 7.03 5.04
C ARG A 85 6.19 6.60 3.68
N PHE A 86 5.86 5.37 3.30
CA PHE A 86 6.29 4.74 2.06
C PHE A 86 5.12 3.98 1.45
N SER A 87 5.18 3.80 0.13
CA SER A 87 4.17 3.03 -0.58
C SER A 87 4.79 2.26 -1.74
N TRP A 88 4.15 1.16 -2.09
CA TRP A 88 4.55 0.26 -3.16
C TRP A 88 3.35 -0.17 -3.99
N VAL A 89 3.63 -0.50 -5.24
CA VAL A 89 2.75 -1.28 -6.10
C VAL A 89 3.42 -2.62 -6.40
N THR A 90 2.63 -3.69 -6.39
CA THR A 90 3.11 -5.06 -6.63
C THR A 90 2.07 -5.89 -7.38
N ASP A 91 2.50 -6.93 -8.08
CA ASP A 91 1.62 -7.98 -8.61
C ASP A 91 1.20 -9.01 -7.55
N LEU A 92 1.90 -9.05 -6.41
CA LEU A 92 1.59 -9.95 -5.30
C LEU A 92 0.31 -9.50 -4.60
N GLU A 93 -0.61 -10.43 -4.34
CA GLU A 93 -1.78 -10.12 -3.50
C GLU A 93 -1.32 -9.74 -2.09
N VAL A 94 -1.67 -8.55 -1.63
CA VAL A 94 -1.27 -8.06 -0.32
C VAL A 94 -2.26 -8.57 0.73
N SER A 95 -1.72 -9.05 1.84
CA SER A 95 -2.46 -9.51 3.01
C SER A 95 -1.77 -9.02 4.28
N ARG A 96 -2.43 -9.18 5.43
CA ARG A 96 -1.83 -8.87 6.73
C ARG A 96 -0.57 -9.70 7.01
N GLU A 97 -0.48 -10.90 6.44
CA GLU A 97 0.61 -11.85 6.66
C GLU A 97 1.87 -11.48 5.90
N ASN A 98 1.75 -10.87 4.71
CA ASN A 98 2.89 -10.57 3.84
C ASN A 98 3.22 -9.07 3.72
N ALA A 99 2.35 -8.17 4.18
CA ALA A 99 2.56 -6.72 4.06
C ALA A 99 3.87 -6.26 4.74
N TYR A 100 4.25 -6.89 5.85
CA TYR A 100 5.53 -6.61 6.52
C TYR A 100 6.73 -7.06 5.66
N ASP A 101 6.62 -8.20 4.98
CA ASP A 101 7.69 -8.72 4.11
C ASP A 101 7.83 -7.91 2.81
N ILE A 102 6.73 -7.37 2.28
CA ILE A 102 6.74 -6.53 1.06
C ILE A 102 7.40 -5.17 1.33
N MET A 103 7.22 -4.62 2.53
CA MET A 103 7.83 -3.35 2.94
C MET A 103 9.35 -3.45 3.14
N ARG A 104 9.87 -4.64 3.47
CA ARG A 104 11.26 -4.86 3.90
C ARG A 104 12.28 -4.91 2.76
#